data_AF-A0A933JQB8-F1
#
_entry.id   AF-A0A933JQB8-F1
#
_cell.length_a   1.000
_cell.length_b   1.000
_cell.length_c   1.000
_cell.angle_alpha   90.00
_cell.angle_beta   90.00
_cell.angle_gamma   90.00
#
_symmetry.space_group_name_H-M   'P 1'
#
loop_
_entity.id
_entity.type
_entity.pdbx_description
1 polymer ?
#
loop_
_entity_poly.entity_id
_entity_poly.type
_entity_poly.pdbx_seq_one_letter_code
_entity_poly.pdbx_strand_id
1 'polypeptide(L)'
;MLTIGPFQLEGWHLLIIFAALMAFVWFAWGFLVPITGTWERVDEDKRPGVVERITLVQFGPFIRGRRKMKGGFQEYSGFLRGRSITIRRRDHGVPFIVSQGFPEGVAKDVDGTVTAILRLTLSADGTVIHGTFTPQKIEFVHDPPKITSRYFLSPSFRRYKLVSREPQATEVIEELEEAQKAAAAEATRPSKVRKTV
;
A
#
# COMPACT_ATOMS: atom_id res chain seq x y z
N MET A 1 36.21 33.44 -10.05
CA MET A 1 34.92 33.77 -10.70
C MET A 1 35.01 33.30 -12.14
N LEU A 2 34.01 32.56 -12.62
CA LEU A 2 33.96 32.10 -14.01
C LEU A 2 32.80 32.82 -14.70
N THR A 3 33.11 33.65 -15.70
CA THR A 3 32.09 34.39 -16.45
C THR A 3 31.78 33.62 -17.73
N ILE A 4 30.54 33.18 -17.89
CA ILE A 4 30.06 32.53 -19.13
C ILE A 4 28.92 33.42 -19.67
N GLY A 5 29.23 34.29 -20.63
CA GLY A 5 28.27 35.24 -21.18
C GLY A 5 27.73 36.21 -20.11
N PRO A 6 26.41 36.44 -20.01
CA PRO A 6 25.83 37.37 -19.03
C PRO A 6 25.70 36.79 -17.62
N PHE A 7 26.05 35.51 -17.40
CA PHE A 7 25.88 34.84 -16.11
C PHE A 7 27.16 34.87 -15.28
N GLN A 8 27.07 35.42 -14.06
CA GLN A 8 28.13 35.35 -13.06
C GLN A 8 27.94 34.08 -12.21
N LEU A 9 28.66 33.01 -12.54
CA LEU A 9 28.66 31.78 -11.74
C LEU A 9 29.63 31.94 -10.57
N GLU A 10 29.08 32.33 -9.42
CA GLU A 10 29.77 32.21 -8.14
C GLU A 10 29.89 30.73 -7.71
N GLY A 11 30.87 30.40 -6.86
CA GLY A 11 31.14 29.02 -6.45
C GLY A 11 29.94 28.29 -5.83
N TRP A 12 29.04 29.00 -5.14
CA TRP A 12 27.84 28.40 -4.55
C TRP A 12 26.83 27.92 -5.61
N HIS A 13 26.76 28.55 -6.78
CA HIS A 13 25.92 28.08 -7.89
C HIS A 13 26.38 26.72 -8.37
N LEU A 14 27.69 26.51 -8.51
CA LEU A 14 28.26 25.22 -8.91
C LEU A 14 27.94 24.13 -7.89
N LEU A 15 27.98 24.45 -6.58
CA LEU A 15 27.59 23.52 -5.52
C LEU A 15 26.11 23.13 -5.63
N ILE A 16 25.21 24.09 -5.89
CA ILE A 16 23.78 23.80 -6.07
C ILE A 16 23.54 22.94 -7.31
N ILE A 17 24.16 23.28 -8.44
CA ILE A 17 24.04 22.51 -9.68
C ILE A 17 24.52 21.07 -9.46
N PHE A 18 25.68 20.90 -8.80
CA PHE A 18 26.20 19.59 -8.48
C PHE A 18 25.25 18.80 -7.56
N ALA A 19 24.73 19.41 -6.50
CA ALA A 19 23.77 18.77 -5.61
C ALA A 19 22.47 18.38 -6.33
N ALA A 20 21.95 19.25 -7.20
CA ALA A 20 20.78 18.97 -8.02
C ALA A 20 21.02 17.81 -9.01
N LEU A 21 22.20 17.76 -9.64
CA LEU A 21 22.59 16.66 -10.53
C LEU A 21 22.67 15.34 -9.76
N MET A 22 23.28 15.33 -8.58
CA MET A 22 23.35 14.15 -7.72
C MET A 22 21.96 13.66 -7.29
N ALA A 23 21.07 14.58 -6.90
CA ALA A 23 19.68 14.25 -6.57
C ALA A 23 18.92 13.70 -7.79
N PHE A 24 19.14 14.28 -8.97
CA PHE A 24 18.54 13.81 -10.22
C PHE A 24 19.01 12.41 -10.60
N VAL A 25 20.33 12.15 -10.55
CA VAL A 25 20.90 10.81 -10.82
C VAL A 25 20.36 9.80 -9.82
N TRP A 26 20.30 10.13 -8.54
CA TRP A 26 19.70 9.27 -7.51
C TRP A 26 18.21 8.98 -7.79
N PHE A 27 17.44 9.99 -8.20
CA PHE A 27 16.03 9.84 -8.55
C PHE A 27 15.84 8.97 -9.80
N ALA A 28 16.63 9.22 -10.86
CA ALA A 28 16.63 8.46 -12.10
C ALA A 28 17.02 6.98 -11.87
N TRP A 29 17.97 6.73 -10.97
CA TRP A 29 18.37 5.38 -10.57
C TRP A 29 17.21 4.58 -9.97
N GLY A 30 16.27 5.25 -9.31
CA GLY A 30 15.04 4.63 -8.81
C GLY A 30 14.25 3.90 -9.90
N PHE A 31 14.20 4.45 -11.13
CA PHE A 31 13.47 3.84 -12.24
C PHE A 31 14.14 2.62 -12.86
N LEU A 32 15.44 2.39 -12.60
CA LEU A 32 16.17 1.22 -13.13
C LEU A 32 15.77 -0.09 -12.44
N VAL A 33 15.07 -0.01 -11.31
CA VAL A 33 14.65 -1.17 -10.52
C VAL A 33 13.12 -1.23 -10.54
N PRO A 34 12.50 -1.97 -11.48
CA PRO A 34 11.06 -1.95 -11.67
C PRO A 34 10.35 -2.74 -10.57
N ILE A 35 9.61 -2.05 -9.72
CA ILE A 35 8.80 -2.64 -8.63
C ILE A 35 7.30 -2.62 -8.95
N THR A 36 6.87 -1.78 -9.89
CA THR A 36 5.48 -1.71 -10.32
C THR A 36 4.96 -3.08 -10.74
N GLY A 37 3.78 -3.43 -10.23
CA GLY A 37 3.08 -4.67 -10.51
C GLY A 37 2.20 -5.14 -9.37
N THR A 38 1.46 -6.21 -9.63
CA THR A 38 0.69 -6.96 -8.63
C THR A 38 1.53 -8.13 -8.12
N TRP A 39 1.69 -8.19 -6.81
CA TRP A 39 2.53 -9.13 -6.10
C TRP A 39 1.67 -10.04 -5.22
N GLU A 40 1.87 -11.34 -5.30
CA GLU A 40 1.14 -12.35 -4.54
C GLU A 40 2.05 -13.00 -3.51
N ARG A 41 1.59 -13.08 -2.26
CA ARG A 41 2.35 -13.67 -1.15
C ARG A 41 2.40 -15.20 -1.27
N VAL A 42 3.60 -15.78 -1.22
CA VAL A 42 3.90 -17.21 -1.43
C VAL A 42 4.40 -17.90 -0.15
N ASP A 43 3.96 -17.45 1.03
CA ASP A 43 4.41 -18.05 2.30
C ASP A 43 3.69 -19.39 2.57
N GLU A 44 4.45 -20.37 3.08
CA GLU A 44 4.01 -21.74 3.37
C GLU A 44 2.98 -21.82 4.52
N ASP A 45 3.03 -20.89 5.48
CA ASP A 45 2.15 -20.89 6.67
C ASP A 45 0.72 -20.42 6.42
N LYS A 46 0.34 -20.21 5.15
CA LYS A 46 -1.01 -19.75 4.84
C LYS A 46 -2.02 -20.87 4.88
N ARG A 47 -3.16 -20.58 5.53
CA ARG A 47 -4.37 -21.39 5.36
C ARG A 47 -4.70 -21.47 3.86
N PRO A 48 -4.91 -22.68 3.31
CA PRO A 48 -5.25 -22.84 1.90
C PRO A 48 -6.50 -22.00 1.57
N GLY A 49 -6.43 -21.24 0.47
CA GLY A 49 -7.51 -20.37 0.01
C GLY A 49 -7.37 -18.87 0.32
N VAL A 50 -6.44 -18.44 1.19
CA VAL A 50 -6.25 -17.00 1.48
C VAL A 50 -5.10 -16.41 0.66
N VAL A 51 -5.41 -15.97 -0.56
CA VAL A 51 -4.45 -15.26 -1.41
C VAL A 51 -4.31 -13.81 -0.95
N GLU A 52 -3.08 -13.35 -0.73
CA GLU A 52 -2.77 -11.96 -0.39
C GLU A 52 -2.08 -11.35 -1.59
N ARG A 53 -2.76 -10.43 -2.27
CA ARG A 53 -2.22 -9.65 -3.39
C ARG A 53 -2.07 -8.20 -2.98
N ILE A 54 -0.95 -7.61 -3.33
CA ILE A 54 -0.69 -6.18 -3.19
C ILE A 54 -0.33 -5.61 -4.56
N THR A 55 -0.96 -4.50 -4.96
CA THR A 55 -0.58 -3.79 -6.17
C THR A 55 0.29 -2.61 -5.79
N LEU A 56 1.51 -2.58 -6.31
CA LEU A 56 2.50 -1.53 -6.08
C LEU A 56 2.69 -0.73 -7.37
N VAL A 57 2.81 0.58 -7.22
CA VAL A 57 3.10 1.55 -8.27
C VAL A 57 4.30 2.37 -7.81
N GLN A 58 5.22 2.62 -8.74
CA GLN A 58 6.48 3.31 -8.49
C GLN A 58 6.55 4.64 -9.24
N PHE A 59 7.07 5.67 -8.58
CA PHE A 59 7.45 6.94 -9.17
C PHE A 59 8.85 7.32 -8.68
N GLY A 60 9.87 6.98 -9.47
CA GLY A 60 11.28 7.09 -9.08
C GLY A 60 11.60 6.20 -7.87
N PRO A 61 12.16 6.74 -6.78
CA PRO A 61 12.41 5.99 -5.56
C PRO A 61 11.15 5.83 -4.70
N PHE A 62 10.03 6.49 -5.01
CA PHE A 62 8.83 6.42 -4.19
C PHE A 62 7.92 5.26 -4.62
N ILE A 63 7.41 4.52 -3.65
CA ILE A 63 6.51 3.38 -3.88
C ILE A 63 5.19 3.68 -3.18
N ARG A 64 4.10 3.46 -3.90
CA ARG A 64 2.74 3.48 -3.35
C ARG A 64 2.03 2.19 -3.73
N GLY A 65 0.96 1.88 -3.03
CA GLY A 65 0.13 0.73 -3.35
C GLY A 65 -1.14 0.72 -2.55
N ARG A 66 -2.09 -0.10 -2.98
CA ARG A 66 -3.38 -0.28 -2.31
C ARG A 66 -3.83 -1.72 -2.42
N ARG A 67 -4.60 -2.17 -1.43
CA ARG A 67 -5.30 -3.45 -1.43
C ARG A 67 -6.70 -3.24 -0.84
N LYS A 68 -7.75 -3.49 -1.62
CA LYS A 68 -9.13 -3.47 -1.10
C LYS A 68 -9.36 -4.65 -0.15
N MET A 69 -10.15 -4.42 0.90
CA MET A 69 -10.57 -5.42 1.88
C MET A 69 -12.08 -5.27 2.09
N LYS A 70 -12.75 -6.30 2.61
CA LYS A 70 -14.17 -6.17 2.98
C LYS A 70 -14.33 -5.08 4.05
N GLY A 71 -15.03 -4.00 3.72
CA GLY A 71 -15.29 -2.88 4.63
C GLY A 71 -14.14 -1.86 4.79
N GLY A 72 -13.13 -1.88 3.91
CA GLY A 72 -11.99 -0.97 4.00
C GLY A 72 -10.91 -1.19 2.94
N PHE A 73 -9.72 -0.65 3.17
CA PHE A 73 -8.56 -0.89 2.31
C PHE A 73 -7.24 -0.74 3.08
N GLN A 74 -6.20 -1.37 2.58
CA GLN A 74 -4.84 -1.20 3.06
C GLN A 74 -4.09 -0.30 2.08
N GLU A 75 -3.48 0.76 2.59
CA GLU A 75 -2.63 1.67 1.84
C GLU A 75 -1.16 1.36 2.14
N TYR A 76 -0.34 1.34 1.11
CA TYR A 76 1.09 1.09 1.19
C TYR A 76 1.83 2.32 0.69
N SER A 77 2.78 2.84 1.47
CA SER A 77 3.63 3.97 1.06
C SER A 77 5.06 3.74 1.52
N GLY A 78 6.03 4.03 0.67
CA GLY A 78 7.41 3.65 0.93
C GLY A 78 8.41 4.28 0.00
N PHE A 79 9.66 3.84 0.17
CA PHE A 79 10.76 4.23 -0.69
C PHE A 79 11.66 3.04 -1.02
N LEU A 80 12.34 3.18 -2.15
CA LEU A 80 13.35 2.29 -2.68
C LEU A 80 14.74 2.88 -2.42
N ARG A 81 15.68 2.04 -1.98
CA ARG A 81 17.11 2.33 -1.93
C ARG A 81 17.86 1.17 -2.57
N GLY A 82 18.31 1.36 -3.81
CA GLY A 82 18.88 0.26 -4.61
C GLY A 82 17.80 -0.79 -4.89
N ARG A 83 17.93 -1.98 -4.31
CA ARG A 83 16.91 -3.05 -4.37
C ARG A 83 16.13 -3.24 -3.07
N SER A 84 16.49 -2.47 -2.03
CA SER A 84 15.85 -2.54 -0.72
C SER A 84 14.65 -1.60 -0.66
N ILE A 85 13.53 -2.14 -0.24
CA ILE A 85 12.22 -1.51 -0.22
C ILE A 85 11.80 -1.36 1.24
N THR A 86 11.45 -0.14 1.67
CA THR A 86 10.82 0.07 2.97
C THR A 86 9.42 0.64 2.74
N ILE A 87 8.39 -0.10 3.16
CA ILE A 87 6.98 0.27 3.00
C ILE A 87 6.32 0.33 4.37
N ARG A 88 5.53 1.38 4.61
CA ARG A 88 4.59 1.48 5.73
C ARG A 88 3.19 1.12 5.22
N ARG A 89 2.50 0.26 5.96
CA ARG A 89 1.09 -0.07 5.72
C ARG A 89 0.21 0.75 6.66
N ARG A 90 -0.85 1.34 6.12
CA ARG A 90 -1.96 1.92 6.87
C ARG A 90 -3.23 1.17 6.54
N ASP A 91 -4.04 0.90 7.55
CA ASP A 91 -5.33 0.25 7.36
C ASP A 91 -6.42 1.32 7.48
N HIS A 92 -7.32 1.34 6.50
CA HIS A 92 -8.42 2.29 6.40
C HIS A 92 -9.77 1.56 6.39
N GLY A 93 -10.80 2.20 6.94
CA GLY A 93 -12.16 1.70 7.04
C GLY A 93 -12.46 1.10 8.41
N VAL A 94 -13.24 1.83 9.21
CA VAL A 94 -13.73 1.38 10.52
C VAL A 94 -14.38 -0.02 10.46
N PRO A 95 -15.25 -0.37 9.49
CA PRO A 95 -15.84 -1.71 9.42
C PRO A 95 -14.79 -2.82 9.24
N PHE A 96 -13.76 -2.58 8.43
CA PHE A 96 -12.63 -3.50 8.28
C PHE A 96 -11.87 -3.67 9.58
N ILE A 97 -11.57 -2.58 10.30
CA ILE A 97 -10.83 -2.64 11.57
C ILE A 97 -11.66 -3.33 12.65
N VAL A 98 -12.96 -3.04 12.75
CA VAL A 98 -13.89 -3.74 13.65
C VAL A 98 -13.94 -5.23 13.34
N SER A 99 -13.91 -5.63 12.07
CA SER A 99 -13.88 -7.05 11.66
C SER A 99 -12.63 -7.81 12.14
N GLN A 100 -11.58 -7.10 12.55
CA GLN A 100 -10.38 -7.69 13.16
C GLN A 100 -10.49 -7.84 14.68
N GLY A 101 -11.61 -7.46 15.29
CA GLY A 101 -11.89 -7.58 16.72
C GLY A 101 -11.69 -6.30 17.55
N PHE A 102 -11.45 -5.15 16.90
CA PHE A 102 -11.36 -3.88 17.61
C PHE A 102 -12.76 -3.32 17.95
N PRO A 103 -12.99 -2.77 19.16
CA PRO A 103 -14.18 -1.98 19.49
C PRO A 103 -14.28 -0.75 18.57
N GLU A 104 -15.50 -0.29 18.29
CA GLU A 104 -15.72 0.81 17.32
C GLU A 104 -14.96 2.10 17.67
N GLY A 105 -14.93 2.49 18.96
CA GLY A 105 -14.17 3.66 19.40
C GLY A 105 -12.67 3.55 19.12
N VAL A 106 -12.08 2.39 19.41
CA VAL A 106 -10.67 2.11 19.10
C VAL A 106 -10.45 2.03 17.59
N ALA A 107 -11.39 1.45 16.84
CA ALA A 107 -11.27 1.33 15.38
C ALA A 107 -11.19 2.71 14.70
N LYS A 108 -11.95 3.70 15.18
CA LYS A 108 -11.85 5.10 14.71
C LYS A 108 -10.47 5.71 14.98
N ASP A 109 -9.87 5.40 16.12
CA ASP A 109 -8.52 5.89 16.49
C ASP A 109 -7.38 5.19 15.74
N VAL A 110 -7.63 4.00 15.18
CA VAL A 110 -6.66 3.20 14.41
C VAL A 110 -6.74 3.49 12.92
N ASP A 111 -7.89 3.94 12.42
CA ASP A 111 -8.14 4.28 11.02
C ASP A 111 -7.07 5.23 10.46
N GLY A 112 -6.42 4.83 9.36
CA GLY A 112 -5.36 5.61 8.71
C GLY A 112 -4.02 5.66 9.45
N THR A 113 -3.85 4.94 10.56
CA THR A 113 -2.58 4.86 11.28
C THR A 113 -1.67 3.76 10.72
N VAL A 114 -0.36 3.81 11.01
CA VAL A 114 0.61 2.84 10.49
C VAL A 114 0.51 1.53 11.26
N THR A 115 -0.07 0.50 10.65
CA THR A 115 -0.29 -0.81 11.30
C THR A 115 0.80 -1.84 11.01
N ALA A 116 1.68 -1.60 10.05
CA ALA A 116 2.84 -2.46 9.80
C ALA A 116 3.97 -1.75 9.05
N ILE A 117 5.18 -2.29 9.17
CA ILE A 117 6.34 -1.91 8.36
C ILE A 117 6.84 -3.15 7.63
N LEU A 118 7.08 -3.00 6.32
CA LEU A 118 7.68 -4.00 5.47
C LEU A 118 9.09 -3.54 5.10
N ARG A 119 10.08 -4.40 5.29
CA ARG A 119 11.46 -4.20 4.83
C ARG A 119 11.79 -5.34 3.89
N LEU A 120 11.73 -5.06 2.60
CA LEU A 120 11.79 -6.07 1.56
C LEU A 120 12.99 -5.81 0.64
N THR A 121 13.33 -6.80 -0.17
CA THR A 121 14.41 -6.78 -1.14
C THR A 121 13.91 -7.44 -2.42
N LEU A 122 14.07 -6.74 -3.54
CA LEU A 122 13.77 -7.28 -4.86
C LEU A 122 14.90 -8.22 -5.31
N SER A 123 14.57 -9.47 -5.65
CA SER A 123 15.50 -10.46 -6.24
C SER A 123 16.11 -9.94 -7.52
N ALA A 124 17.32 -10.34 -7.91
CA ALA A 124 18.05 -9.78 -9.04
C ALA A 124 17.26 -9.78 -10.37
N ASP A 125 16.51 -10.86 -10.63
CA ASP A 125 15.64 -11.05 -11.79
C ASP A 125 14.34 -10.21 -11.76
N GLY A 126 14.04 -9.56 -10.64
CA GLY A 126 12.88 -8.69 -10.49
C GLY A 126 11.54 -9.43 -10.40
N THR A 127 11.54 -10.75 -10.15
CA THR A 127 10.31 -11.57 -10.09
C THR A 127 9.84 -11.89 -8.67
N VAL A 128 10.70 -11.70 -7.67
CA VAL A 128 10.43 -12.01 -6.26
C VAL A 128 10.79 -10.82 -5.39
N ILE A 129 9.93 -10.52 -4.42
CA ILE A 129 10.23 -9.61 -3.31
C ILE A 129 10.22 -10.43 -2.02
N HIS A 130 11.25 -10.31 -1.21
CA HIS A 130 11.33 -11.03 0.06
C HIS A 130 11.91 -10.16 1.16
N GLY A 131 11.66 -10.51 2.42
CA GLY A 131 12.22 -9.78 3.55
C GLY A 131 11.34 -9.92 4.78
N THR A 132 11.14 -8.85 5.53
CA THR A 132 10.44 -8.89 6.80
C THR A 132 9.19 -8.02 6.83
N PHE A 133 8.21 -8.48 7.59
CA PHE A 133 6.98 -7.79 7.94
C PHE A 133 6.90 -7.66 9.46
N THR A 134 6.85 -6.42 9.92
CA THR A 134 6.81 -6.05 11.33
C THR A 134 5.43 -5.44 11.62
N PRO A 135 4.46 -6.24 12.10
CA PRO A 135 3.14 -5.71 12.46
C PRO A 135 3.21 -4.87 13.73
N GLN A 136 2.34 -3.86 13.82
CA GLN A 136 2.10 -3.13 15.05
C GLN A 136 1.01 -3.85 15.86
N LYS A 137 1.33 -4.23 17.10
CA LYS A 137 0.35 -4.64 18.09
C LYS A 137 -0.23 -3.40 18.76
N ILE A 138 -1.55 -3.40 18.91
CA ILE A 138 -2.32 -2.33 19.54
C ILE A 138 -3.07 -2.99 20.69
N GLU A 139 -2.75 -2.61 21.91
CA GLU A 139 -3.45 -3.08 23.11
C GLU A 139 -4.47 -2.01 23.52
N PHE A 140 -5.62 -2.48 24.00
CA PHE A 140 -6.72 -1.61 24.39
C PHE A 140 -7.54 -2.25 25.51
N VAL A 141 -8.27 -1.40 26.23
CA VAL A 141 -9.32 -1.79 27.19
C VAL A 141 -10.66 -1.71 26.47
N HIS A 142 -11.61 -2.59 26.84
CA HIS A 142 -12.93 -2.65 26.22
C HIS A 142 -13.93 -1.64 26.81
N ASP A 143 -13.86 -1.37 28.12
CA ASP A 143 -14.81 -0.50 28.83
C ASP A 143 -14.09 0.42 29.85
N PRO A 144 -13.98 1.73 29.58
CA PRO A 144 -14.28 2.39 28.31
C PRO A 144 -13.26 1.99 27.21
N PRO A 145 -13.67 1.97 25.93
CA PRO A 145 -12.79 1.63 24.82
C PRO A 145 -11.65 2.64 24.70
N LYS A 146 -10.41 2.22 24.99
CA LYS A 146 -9.24 3.10 24.96
C LYS A 146 -7.97 2.33 24.63
N ILE A 147 -7.16 2.87 23.72
CA ILE A 147 -5.83 2.34 23.40
C ILE A 147 -4.90 2.57 24.58
N THR A 148 -4.28 1.50 25.08
CA THR A 148 -3.33 1.54 26.20
C THR A 148 -1.88 1.55 25.71
N SER A 149 -1.57 0.80 24.64
CA SER A 149 -0.21 0.71 24.11
C SER A 149 -0.19 0.45 22.61
N ARG A 150 0.89 0.87 21.96
CA ARG A 150 1.20 0.56 20.55
C ARG A 150 2.67 0.23 20.43
N TYR A 151 3.00 -0.95 19.92
CA TYR A 151 4.39 -1.35 19.69
C TYR A 151 4.51 -2.33 18.53
N PHE A 152 5.68 -2.34 17.89
CA PHE A 152 5.97 -3.26 16.80
C PHE A 152 6.37 -4.63 17.34
N LEU A 153 5.77 -5.70 16.80
CA LEU A 153 6.12 -7.07 17.12
C LEU A 153 7.41 -7.50 16.41
N SER A 154 7.95 -8.65 16.80
CA SER A 154 9.11 -9.22 16.12
C SER A 154 8.85 -9.39 14.62
N PRO A 155 9.82 -9.06 13.76
CA PRO A 155 9.67 -9.21 12.33
C PRO A 155 9.42 -10.67 11.94
N SER A 156 8.46 -10.90 11.06
CA SER A 156 8.18 -12.19 10.42
C SER A 156 8.68 -12.16 8.99
N PHE A 157 9.22 -13.27 8.48
CA PHE A 157 9.65 -13.34 7.09
C PHE A 157 8.43 -13.33 6.15
N ARG A 158 8.58 -12.71 4.98
CA ARG A 158 7.59 -12.73 3.90
C ARG A 158 8.25 -12.82 2.55
N ARG A 159 7.59 -13.55 1.65
CA ARG A 159 7.92 -13.64 0.23
C ARG A 159 6.70 -13.36 -0.65
N TYR A 160 6.92 -12.57 -1.67
CA TYR A 160 5.96 -12.23 -2.70
C TYR A 160 6.52 -12.58 -4.08
N LYS A 161 5.69 -13.12 -4.96
CA LYS A 161 5.99 -13.40 -6.36
C LYS A 161 5.21 -12.41 -7.22
N LEU A 162 5.86 -11.90 -8.25
CA LEU A 162 5.23 -11.06 -9.26
C LEU A 162 4.19 -11.88 -10.03
N VAL A 163 2.95 -11.38 -10.09
CA VAL A 163 1.86 -11.97 -10.87
C VAL A 163 1.71 -11.25 -12.20
N SER A 164 1.68 -9.92 -12.16
CA SER A 164 1.52 -9.07 -13.35
C SER A 164 2.29 -7.77 -13.17
N ARG A 165 2.86 -7.24 -14.26
CA ARG A 165 3.47 -5.91 -14.32
C ARG A 165 2.44 -4.82 -14.56
N GLU A 166 1.39 -5.16 -15.29
CA GLU A 166 0.24 -4.29 -15.45
C GLU A 166 -0.44 -4.21 -14.09
N PRO A 167 -0.58 -3.01 -13.50
CA PRO A 167 -1.37 -2.85 -12.30
C PRO A 167 -2.78 -3.31 -12.68
N GLN A 168 -3.18 -4.48 -12.18
CA GLN A 168 -4.54 -4.92 -12.40
C GLN A 168 -5.42 -3.83 -11.79
N ALA A 169 -6.28 -3.25 -12.62
CA ALA A 169 -7.39 -2.45 -12.16
C ALA A 169 -8.38 -3.40 -11.48
N THR A 170 -7.97 -4.03 -10.39
CA THR A 170 -8.82 -4.85 -9.51
C THR A 170 -10.03 -4.03 -9.05
N GLU A 171 -9.93 -2.71 -9.14
CA GLU A 171 -11.01 -1.75 -8.87
C GLU A 171 -12.19 -1.83 -9.86
N VAL A 172 -11.98 -2.12 -11.15
CA VAL A 172 -13.07 -2.04 -12.15
C VAL A 172 -13.94 -3.30 -12.15
N ILE A 173 -13.34 -4.48 -11.96
CA ILE A 173 -14.06 -5.74 -12.11
C ILE A 173 -15.03 -5.99 -10.95
N GLU A 174 -14.60 -5.72 -9.71
CA GLU A 174 -15.43 -5.96 -8.53
C GLU A 174 -16.55 -4.93 -8.38
N GLU A 175 -16.30 -3.66 -8.76
CA GLU A 175 -17.33 -2.61 -8.79
C GLU A 175 -18.37 -2.87 -9.89
N LEU A 176 -17.95 -3.36 -11.06
CA LEU A 176 -18.87 -3.83 -12.09
C LEU A 176 -19.67 -5.06 -11.63
N GLU A 177 -19.05 -6.02 -10.95
CA GLU A 177 -19.76 -7.18 -10.40
C GLU A 177 -20.76 -6.80 -9.30
N GLU A 178 -20.39 -5.90 -8.37
CA GLU A 178 -21.29 -5.43 -7.32
C GLU A 178 -22.43 -4.59 -7.90
N ALA A 179 -22.15 -3.71 -8.86
CA ALA A 179 -23.17 -2.96 -9.58
C ALA A 179 -24.11 -3.89 -10.37
N GLN A 180 -23.57 -4.94 -11.03
CA GLN A 180 -24.37 -5.95 -11.72
C GLN A 180 -25.23 -6.76 -10.75
N LYS A 181 -24.70 -7.15 -9.59
CA LYS A 181 -25.47 -7.86 -8.55
C LYS A 181 -26.56 -6.98 -7.94
N ALA A 182 -26.28 -5.70 -7.70
CA ALA A 182 -27.26 -4.74 -7.21
C ALA A 182 -28.38 -4.51 -8.24
N ALA A 183 -28.02 -4.31 -9.51
CA ALA A 183 -28.98 -4.17 -10.61
C ALA A 183 -29.83 -5.43 -10.79
N ALA A 184 -29.24 -6.63 -10.71
CA ALA A 184 -29.96 -7.89 -10.78
C ALA A 184 -30.94 -8.06 -9.61
N ALA A 185 -30.53 -7.70 -8.38
CA ALA A 185 -31.39 -7.75 -7.20
C ALA A 185 -32.58 -6.78 -7.32
N GLU A 186 -32.36 -5.59 -7.88
CA GLU A 186 -33.41 -4.61 -8.15
C GLU A 186 -34.39 -5.08 -9.24
N ALA A 187 -33.90 -5.70 -10.32
CA ALA A 187 -34.74 -6.27 -11.37
C ALA A 187 -35.65 -7.41 -10.87
N THR A 188 -35.23 -8.16 -9.85
CA THR A 188 -36.06 -9.19 -9.20
C THR A 188 -37.05 -8.67 -8.16
N ARG A 189 -37.09 -7.36 -7.86
CA ARG A 189 -38.09 -6.82 -6.91
C ARG A 189 -39.48 -6.88 -7.54
N PRO A 190 -40.45 -7.61 -6.95
CA PRO A 190 -41.79 -7.67 -7.49
C PRO A 190 -42.41 -6.26 -7.49
N SER A 191 -42.86 -5.83 -8.67
CA SER A 191 -43.58 -4.57 -8.86
C SER A 191 -44.75 -4.51 -7.87
N LYS A 192 -44.67 -3.63 -6.87
CA LYS A 192 -45.81 -3.33 -6.00
C LYS A 192 -46.86 -2.64 -6.86
N VAL A 193 -47.78 -3.44 -7.40
CA VAL A 193 -48.98 -2.95 -8.08
C VAL A 193 -49.74 -2.06 -7.11
N ARG A 194 -49.66 -0.76 -7.33
CA ARG A 194 -50.35 0.26 -6.54
C ARG A 194 -51.83 0.14 -6.88
N LYS A 195 -52.63 -0.46 -6.00
CA LYS A 195 -54.09 -0.42 -6.12
C LYS A 195 -54.55 1.03 -5.86
N THR A 196 -54.93 1.73 -6.90
CA THR A 196 -55.74 2.96 -6.81
C THR A 196 -57.14 2.58 -6.37
N VAL A 197 -57.62 3.23 -5.31
CA VAL A 197 -59.01 3.20 -4.83
C VAL A 197 -59.60 4.58 -5.08
#